data_AF-A0A9D1DR70-F1
#
_entry.id   AF-A0A9D1DR70-F1
#
_cell.length_a   1.000
_cell.length_b   1.000
_cell.length_c   1.000
_cell.angle_alpha   90.00
_cell.angle_beta   90.00
_cell.angle_gamma   90.00
#
_symmetry.space_group_name_H-M   'P 1'
#
loop_
_entity.id
_entity.type
_entity.pdbx_description
1 polymer ?
#
loop_
_entity_poly.entity_id
_entity_poly.type
_entity_poly.pdbx_seq_one_letter_code
_entity_poly.pdbx_strand_id
1 'polypeptide(L)'
;METLLTQEIIDQLDACEDNFSSYAYRQLQILFDFISGSVDAGRFSEEDAHHDLEIALRIAYSCNNIDDYEHYYMAAEWLAPVEDLAHGCGVWYYRYANALMYCGEPEKARDYLERGVQEDPEYPWAWLTLARLRSHFGDKAGALEANARGLALVPGDYEFTRQQTELEQGKTLEEMENHYINEEADRKLMEGLLTEERDEKLFAISGIVCNRPQLSENLAALEISGWVPNTPYCFGTIPHGTEGTQFTAMMNEAAFSKVSPVWLAELRSRIPDLDRQALEWLEHRFPDLPEDIRLGEIRLYRAHELQLSYSPASGGDGLSLPVSKDWSISDPGFWGDTWKLAVSAESRSLFTAILLLENPDWDWEQLCRDLKSDWGISCKLSEKQPNRLMFESDSLLGTLTLGNFPIPNGEAEQIAANNYLWSEAVETVGRHQANIVAAVFGKGAAPIDSGKLLVKLCASCCRQENVLGVYTSGTVFQPSFYLRSALVMRDGDLPVLDWIYFGLYRSDNGISGYTYGLENFGKREIEVLDSNTKPVELRDFLFNIAYYILDNDMEFHDGETIGFSEHQKLPITLSAGVAVDGMSFKISYRKKPVTKSK
;
A
#
# COMPACT_ATOMS: atom_id res chain seq x y z
N MET A 1 -17.95 -26.00 -14.21
CA MET A 1 -18.71 -25.50 -13.05
C MET A 1 -19.28 -24.15 -13.42
N GLU A 2 -20.43 -23.76 -12.84
CA GLU A 2 -20.84 -22.36 -12.92
C GLU A 2 -19.89 -21.54 -12.04
N THR A 3 -19.51 -20.34 -12.49
CA THR A 3 -18.59 -19.48 -11.73
C THR A 3 -19.26 -18.95 -10.46
N LEU A 4 -18.43 -18.69 -9.44
CA LEU A 4 -18.81 -18.00 -8.21
C LEU A 4 -19.07 -16.50 -8.44
N LEU A 5 -18.54 -15.90 -9.51
CA LEU A 5 -18.78 -14.50 -9.82
C LEU A 5 -20.26 -14.25 -10.10
N THR A 6 -20.83 -13.26 -9.44
CA THR A 6 -22.18 -12.80 -9.77
C THR A 6 -22.14 -11.96 -11.03
N GLN A 7 -23.27 -11.92 -11.76
CA GLN A 7 -23.38 -11.05 -12.95
C GLN A 7 -23.09 -9.59 -12.62
N GLU A 8 -23.48 -9.12 -11.43
CA GLU A 8 -23.18 -7.77 -10.97
C GLU A 8 -21.68 -7.49 -10.88
N ILE A 9 -20.89 -8.45 -10.38
CA ILE A 9 -19.42 -8.31 -10.32
C ILE A 9 -18.83 -8.36 -11.72
N ILE A 10 -19.32 -9.25 -12.59
CA ILE A 10 -18.88 -9.30 -13.99
C ILE A 10 -19.12 -7.96 -14.68
N ASP A 11 -20.31 -7.38 -14.51
CA ASP A 11 -20.66 -6.07 -15.09
C ASP A 11 -19.78 -4.94 -14.52
N GLN A 12 -19.43 -4.98 -13.23
CA GLN A 12 -18.49 -4.02 -12.62
C GLN A 12 -17.08 -4.13 -13.20
N LEU A 13 -16.59 -5.35 -13.42
CA LEU A 13 -15.29 -5.59 -14.03
C LEU A 13 -15.25 -5.12 -15.48
N ASP A 14 -16.30 -5.40 -16.24
CA ASP A 14 -16.43 -5.00 -17.65
C ASP A 14 -16.62 -3.47 -17.82
N ALA A 15 -17.11 -2.79 -16.78
CA ALA A 15 -17.26 -1.33 -16.76
C ALA A 15 -15.96 -0.56 -16.43
N CYS A 16 -14.87 -1.24 -16.09
CA CYS A 16 -13.58 -0.59 -15.90
C CYS A 16 -13.03 -0.14 -17.27
N GLU A 17 -12.94 1.18 -17.49
CA GLU A 17 -12.48 1.74 -18.77
C GLU A 17 -10.93 1.72 -18.90
N ASP A 18 -10.45 1.44 -20.12
CA ASP A 18 -9.03 1.43 -20.51
C ASP A 18 -8.38 2.84 -20.50
N ASN A 19 -8.09 3.37 -19.31
CA ASN A 19 -7.21 4.54 -19.14
C ASN A 19 -5.91 4.12 -18.44
N PHE A 20 -5.04 3.40 -19.15
CA PHE A 20 -3.75 2.89 -18.64
C PHE A 20 -3.89 2.00 -17.37
N SER A 21 -2.77 1.47 -16.84
CA SER A 21 -2.69 0.43 -15.78
C SER A 21 -3.65 0.59 -14.57
N SER A 22 -4.18 1.79 -14.31
CA SER A 22 -5.18 2.09 -13.29
C SER A 22 -6.44 1.19 -13.31
N TYR A 23 -6.90 0.75 -14.50
CA TYR A 23 -8.10 -0.11 -14.58
C TYR A 23 -7.81 -1.52 -14.05
N ALA A 24 -6.60 -2.04 -14.27
CA ALA A 24 -6.23 -3.39 -13.88
C ALA A 24 -6.15 -3.52 -12.34
N TYR A 25 -5.57 -2.53 -11.66
CA TYR A 25 -5.59 -2.44 -10.21
C TYR A 25 -7.01 -2.36 -9.64
N ARG A 26 -7.90 -1.59 -10.29
CA ARG A 26 -9.31 -1.51 -9.90
C ARG A 26 -10.03 -2.85 -10.04
N GLN A 27 -9.79 -3.59 -11.13
CA GLN A 27 -10.36 -4.92 -11.33
C GLN A 27 -9.89 -5.90 -10.25
N LEU A 28 -8.60 -5.87 -9.89
CA LEU A 28 -8.08 -6.70 -8.78
C LEU A 28 -8.73 -6.35 -7.45
N GLN A 29 -8.91 -5.06 -7.16
CA GLN A 29 -9.59 -4.61 -5.94
C GLN A 29 -11.02 -5.16 -5.86
N ILE A 30 -11.81 -5.01 -6.93
CA ILE A 30 -13.19 -5.53 -7.00
C ILE A 30 -13.21 -7.05 -6.77
N LEU A 31 -12.29 -7.79 -7.38
CA LEU A 31 -12.20 -9.24 -7.23
C LEU A 31 -11.83 -9.63 -5.79
N PHE A 32 -10.81 -9.02 -5.18
CA PHE A 32 -10.40 -9.36 -3.83
C PHE A 32 -11.42 -8.94 -2.77
N ASP A 33 -12.07 -7.79 -2.92
CA ASP A 33 -13.17 -7.38 -2.03
C ASP A 33 -14.36 -8.34 -2.13
N PHE A 34 -14.69 -8.77 -3.36
CA PHE A 34 -15.73 -9.76 -3.60
C PHE A 34 -15.39 -11.10 -2.96
N ILE A 35 -14.16 -11.59 -3.12
CA ILE A 35 -13.69 -12.86 -2.55
C ILE A 35 -13.71 -12.78 -1.03
N SER A 36 -13.02 -11.81 -0.43
CA SER A 36 -12.93 -11.64 1.03
C SER A 36 -14.32 -11.49 1.64
N GLY A 37 -15.15 -10.56 1.12
CA GLY A 37 -16.49 -10.34 1.64
C GLY A 37 -17.45 -11.53 1.42
N SER A 38 -17.15 -12.45 0.51
CA SER A 38 -17.91 -13.69 0.30
C SER A 38 -17.46 -14.83 1.20
N VAL A 39 -16.15 -14.94 1.43
CA VAL A 39 -15.57 -15.86 2.40
C VAL A 39 -16.03 -15.52 3.81
N ASP A 40 -15.93 -14.23 4.20
CA ASP A 40 -16.37 -13.75 5.52
C ASP A 40 -17.86 -13.98 5.77
N ALA A 41 -18.67 -13.86 4.71
CA ALA A 41 -20.10 -14.13 4.75
C ALA A 41 -20.46 -15.63 4.65
N GLY A 42 -19.47 -16.53 4.52
CA GLY A 42 -19.67 -17.97 4.40
C GLY A 42 -20.39 -18.42 3.12
N ARG A 43 -20.29 -17.65 2.03
CA ARG A 43 -20.92 -17.97 0.73
C ARG A 43 -20.15 -19.07 -0.02
N PHE A 44 -18.83 -19.06 0.08
CA PHE A 44 -17.90 -20.07 -0.42
C PHE A 44 -16.59 -20.00 0.38
N SER A 45 -15.72 -21.00 0.25
CA SER A 45 -14.40 -21.01 0.89
C SER A 45 -13.31 -20.36 0.03
N GLU A 46 -12.15 -20.02 0.61
CA GLU A 46 -10.99 -19.58 -0.17
C GLU A 46 -10.56 -20.63 -1.20
N GLU A 47 -10.63 -21.93 -0.84
CA GLU A 47 -10.31 -23.03 -1.76
C GLU A 47 -11.26 -23.06 -2.96
N ASP A 48 -12.56 -22.80 -2.74
CA ASP A 48 -13.53 -22.70 -3.83
C ASP A 48 -13.21 -21.52 -4.76
N ALA A 49 -12.81 -20.37 -4.21
CA ALA A 49 -12.42 -19.19 -4.99
C ALA A 49 -11.15 -19.45 -5.80
N HIS A 50 -10.14 -20.08 -5.20
CA HIS A 50 -8.88 -20.45 -5.86
C HIS A 50 -9.07 -21.52 -6.95
N HIS A 51 -10.17 -22.27 -6.92
CA HIS A 51 -10.51 -23.29 -7.91
C HIS A 51 -11.66 -22.85 -8.86
N ASP A 52 -11.89 -21.55 -9.00
CA ASP A 52 -12.83 -20.98 -9.98
C ASP A 52 -12.10 -20.45 -11.22
N LEU A 53 -12.37 -21.07 -12.38
CA LEU A 53 -11.69 -20.72 -13.63
C LEU A 53 -11.92 -19.27 -14.06
N GLU A 54 -13.13 -18.73 -13.90
CA GLU A 54 -13.41 -17.36 -14.35
C GLU A 54 -12.74 -16.34 -13.41
N ILE A 55 -12.75 -16.56 -12.09
CA ILE A 55 -11.99 -15.73 -11.14
C ILE A 55 -10.51 -15.73 -11.51
N ALA A 56 -9.91 -16.92 -11.68
CA ALA A 56 -8.50 -17.05 -12.02
C ALA A 56 -8.17 -16.35 -13.35
N LEU A 57 -9.02 -16.49 -14.36
CA LEU A 57 -8.87 -15.81 -15.65
C LEU A 57 -8.93 -14.29 -15.48
N ARG A 58 -9.87 -13.74 -14.71
CA ARG A 58 -10.04 -12.30 -14.50
C ARG A 58 -8.86 -11.70 -13.71
N ILE A 59 -8.40 -12.37 -12.65
CA ILE A 59 -7.21 -11.96 -11.90
C ILE A 59 -5.99 -11.95 -12.82
N ALA A 60 -5.76 -13.04 -13.57
CA ALA A 60 -4.62 -13.12 -14.47
C ALA A 60 -4.66 -12.10 -15.63
N TYR A 61 -5.85 -11.72 -16.09
CA TYR A 61 -5.99 -10.64 -17.06
C TYR A 61 -5.44 -9.32 -16.50
N SER A 62 -5.91 -8.92 -15.33
CA SER A 62 -5.46 -7.69 -14.68
C SER A 62 -3.97 -7.73 -14.37
N CYS A 63 -3.49 -8.82 -13.78
CA CYS A 63 -2.09 -9.00 -13.45
C CYS A 63 -1.17 -8.87 -14.66
N ASN A 64 -1.49 -9.56 -15.76
CA ASN A 64 -0.63 -9.57 -16.94
C ASN A 64 -0.59 -8.20 -17.64
N ASN A 65 -1.58 -7.33 -17.40
CA ASN A 65 -1.65 -5.97 -17.93
C ASN A 65 -1.03 -4.91 -17.01
N ILE A 66 -0.74 -5.25 -15.74
CA ILE A 66 0.04 -4.40 -14.82
C ILE A 66 1.53 -4.42 -15.19
N ASP A 67 2.00 -5.54 -15.76
CA ASP A 67 3.35 -5.64 -16.37
C ASP A 67 4.50 -5.51 -15.35
N ASP A 68 4.31 -6.06 -14.15
CA ASP A 68 5.37 -6.25 -13.15
C ASP A 68 5.47 -7.72 -12.69
N TYR A 69 6.60 -8.06 -12.06
CA TYR A 69 6.91 -9.43 -11.68
C TYR A 69 5.94 -10.00 -10.64
N GLU A 70 5.61 -9.21 -9.61
CA GLU A 70 4.75 -9.61 -8.50
C GLU A 70 3.36 -10.01 -9.00
N HIS A 71 2.83 -9.28 -9.97
CA HIS A 71 1.54 -9.59 -10.58
C HIS A 71 1.63 -10.78 -11.53
N TYR A 72 2.73 -10.96 -12.28
CA TYR A 72 2.92 -12.20 -13.05
C TYR A 72 3.01 -13.43 -12.15
N TYR A 73 3.69 -13.33 -11.00
CA TYR A 73 3.73 -14.41 -10.00
C TYR A 73 2.33 -14.70 -9.46
N MET A 74 1.57 -13.66 -9.10
CA MET A 74 0.18 -13.81 -8.65
C MET A 74 -0.70 -14.46 -9.73
N ALA A 75 -0.56 -14.08 -11.00
CA ALA A 75 -1.29 -14.72 -12.09
C ALA A 75 -0.98 -16.21 -12.20
N ALA A 76 0.29 -16.61 -12.06
CA ALA A 76 0.67 -18.02 -12.06
C ALA A 76 0.04 -18.79 -10.89
N GLU A 77 0.06 -18.23 -9.68
CA GLU A 77 -0.51 -18.84 -8.48
C GLU A 77 -2.04 -19.00 -8.56
N TRP A 78 -2.74 -18.08 -9.24
CA TRP A 78 -4.19 -18.19 -9.44
C TRP A 78 -4.57 -19.13 -10.58
N LEU A 79 -3.74 -19.25 -11.62
CA LEU A 79 -4.04 -20.09 -12.78
C LEU A 79 -3.65 -21.56 -12.58
N ALA A 80 -2.61 -21.84 -11.79
CA ALA A 80 -2.13 -23.20 -11.56
C ALA A 80 -3.19 -24.14 -10.93
N PRO A 81 -3.97 -23.73 -9.91
CA PRO A 81 -4.97 -24.59 -9.28
C PRO A 81 -6.18 -24.92 -10.16
N VAL A 82 -6.35 -24.25 -11.31
CA VAL A 82 -7.48 -24.46 -12.24
C VAL A 82 -7.07 -25.11 -13.57
N GLU A 83 -5.86 -25.69 -13.66
CA GLU A 83 -5.39 -26.38 -14.89
C GLU A 83 -6.35 -27.49 -15.35
N ASP A 84 -6.92 -28.24 -14.41
CA ASP A 84 -7.87 -29.32 -14.70
C ASP A 84 -9.20 -28.82 -15.31
N LEU A 85 -9.51 -27.53 -15.13
CA LEU A 85 -10.68 -26.87 -15.72
C LEU A 85 -10.38 -26.21 -17.08
N ALA A 86 -9.11 -26.08 -17.46
CA ALA A 86 -8.67 -25.25 -18.57
C ALA A 86 -8.71 -25.90 -19.96
N HIS A 87 -9.14 -27.17 -20.05
CA HIS A 87 -9.15 -27.89 -21.33
C HIS A 87 -9.97 -27.15 -22.41
N GLY A 88 -9.35 -26.90 -23.56
CA GLY A 88 -9.98 -26.14 -24.65
C GLY A 88 -10.08 -24.63 -24.43
N CYS A 89 -9.43 -24.07 -23.42
CA CYS A 89 -9.44 -22.63 -23.13
C CYS A 89 -8.11 -21.97 -23.57
N GLY A 90 -8.04 -21.46 -24.80
CA GLY A 90 -6.83 -20.78 -25.30
C GLY A 90 -6.42 -19.56 -24.46
N VAL A 91 -7.40 -18.88 -23.85
CA VAL A 91 -7.18 -17.74 -22.93
C VAL A 91 -6.38 -18.17 -21.71
N TRP A 92 -6.72 -19.31 -21.09
CA TRP A 92 -6.00 -19.82 -19.92
C TRP A 92 -4.56 -20.17 -20.29
N TYR A 93 -4.36 -20.94 -21.37
CA TYR A 93 -3.03 -21.35 -21.82
C TYR A 93 -2.12 -20.15 -22.11
N TYR A 94 -2.66 -19.12 -22.78
CA TYR A 94 -1.93 -17.89 -23.06
C TYR A 94 -1.57 -17.12 -21.80
N ARG A 95 -2.55 -16.85 -20.91
CA ARG A 95 -2.31 -16.06 -19.69
C ARG A 95 -1.36 -16.77 -18.74
N TYR A 96 -1.50 -18.09 -18.61
CA TYR A 96 -0.63 -18.88 -17.74
C TYR A 96 0.78 -18.97 -18.30
N ALA A 97 0.93 -19.20 -19.61
CA ALA A 97 2.24 -19.24 -20.24
C ALA A 97 2.96 -17.88 -20.16
N ASN A 98 2.27 -16.76 -20.32
CA ASN A 98 2.88 -15.45 -20.11
C ASN A 98 3.33 -15.26 -18.65
N ALA A 99 2.48 -15.61 -17.68
CA ALA A 99 2.84 -15.56 -16.27
C ALA A 99 4.09 -16.41 -15.96
N LEU A 100 4.13 -17.65 -16.44
CA LEU A 100 5.29 -18.54 -16.31
C LEU A 100 6.54 -17.98 -16.98
N MET A 101 6.40 -17.41 -18.19
CA MET A 101 7.51 -16.81 -18.93
C MET A 101 8.15 -15.67 -18.14
N TYR A 102 7.35 -14.72 -17.65
CA TYR A 102 7.83 -13.60 -16.82
C TYR A 102 8.28 -14.03 -15.41
N CYS A 103 7.89 -15.23 -14.96
CA CYS A 103 8.42 -15.86 -13.75
C CYS A 103 9.71 -16.66 -13.96
N GLY A 104 10.32 -16.62 -15.15
CA GLY A 104 11.61 -17.27 -15.41
C GLY A 104 11.50 -18.71 -15.90
N GLU A 105 10.32 -19.11 -16.38
CA GLU A 105 10.03 -20.46 -16.86
C GLU A 105 9.62 -20.54 -18.34
N PRO A 106 10.40 -19.98 -19.29
CA PRO A 106 10.05 -19.95 -20.71
C PRO A 106 9.88 -21.34 -21.34
N GLU A 107 10.56 -22.36 -20.81
CA GLU A 107 10.41 -23.74 -21.29
C GLU A 107 9.03 -24.30 -20.95
N LYS A 108 8.55 -24.13 -19.70
CA LYS A 108 7.20 -24.55 -19.31
C LYS A 108 6.15 -23.74 -20.06
N ALA A 109 6.35 -22.43 -20.20
CA ALA A 109 5.47 -21.56 -20.98
C ALA A 109 5.29 -22.08 -22.42
N ARG A 110 6.38 -22.49 -23.08
CA ARG A 110 6.34 -23.07 -24.43
C ARG A 110 5.51 -24.34 -24.44
N ASP A 111 5.74 -25.25 -23.50
CA ASP A 111 5.05 -26.55 -23.47
C ASP A 111 3.54 -26.38 -23.26
N TYR A 112 3.12 -25.42 -22.44
CA TYR A 112 1.70 -25.06 -22.31
C TYR A 112 1.13 -24.44 -23.58
N LEU A 113 1.87 -23.57 -24.27
CA LEU A 113 1.41 -22.96 -25.51
C LEU A 113 1.32 -23.95 -26.67
N GLU A 114 2.24 -24.91 -26.77
CA GLU A 114 2.18 -25.99 -27.77
C GLU A 114 0.90 -26.85 -27.60
N ARG A 115 0.47 -27.08 -26.34
CA ARG A 115 -0.83 -27.70 -26.04
C ARG A 115 -1.98 -26.74 -26.37
N GLY A 116 -1.89 -25.49 -25.91
CA GLY A 116 -2.95 -24.49 -26.05
C GLY A 116 -3.35 -24.23 -27.49
N VAL A 117 -2.39 -24.12 -28.41
CA VAL A 117 -2.69 -23.90 -29.84
C VAL A 117 -3.26 -25.14 -30.54
N GLN A 118 -3.12 -26.33 -29.96
CA GLN A 118 -3.79 -27.55 -30.45
C GLN A 118 -5.22 -27.65 -29.93
N GLU A 119 -5.44 -27.25 -28.67
CA GLU A 119 -6.76 -27.30 -28.02
C GLU A 119 -7.68 -26.15 -28.46
N ASP A 120 -7.14 -24.96 -28.66
CA ASP A 120 -7.86 -23.77 -29.13
C ASP A 120 -7.06 -23.03 -30.23
N PRO A 121 -7.03 -23.57 -31.46
CA PRO A 121 -6.24 -23.03 -32.57
C PRO A 121 -6.75 -21.69 -33.10
N GLU A 122 -7.90 -21.21 -32.63
CA GLU A 122 -8.53 -19.96 -33.05
C GLU A 122 -8.23 -18.80 -32.08
N TYR A 123 -7.58 -19.06 -30.94
CA TYR A 123 -7.14 -18.00 -30.03
C TYR A 123 -5.78 -17.41 -30.49
N PRO A 124 -5.75 -16.19 -31.05
CA PRO A 124 -4.57 -15.65 -31.73
C PRO A 124 -3.38 -15.44 -30.78
N TRP A 125 -3.63 -14.97 -29.56
CA TRP A 125 -2.57 -14.53 -28.66
C TRP A 125 -1.68 -15.69 -28.17
N ALA A 126 -2.21 -16.92 -28.12
CA ALA A 126 -1.38 -18.10 -27.87
C ALA A 126 -0.34 -18.33 -28.98
N TRP A 127 -0.70 -18.08 -30.25
CA TRP A 127 0.24 -18.16 -31.35
C TRP A 127 1.32 -17.07 -31.30
N LEU A 128 0.97 -15.88 -30.81
CA LEU A 128 1.90 -14.75 -30.66
C LEU A 128 3.06 -15.12 -29.74
N THR A 129 2.77 -15.50 -28.49
CA THR A 129 3.80 -15.89 -27.51
C THR A 129 4.52 -17.17 -27.93
N LEU A 130 3.82 -18.14 -28.53
CA LEU A 130 4.44 -19.37 -28.99
C LEU A 130 5.52 -19.11 -30.05
N ALA A 131 5.28 -18.17 -30.98
CA ALA A 131 6.27 -17.79 -31.97
C ALA A 131 7.54 -17.22 -31.33
N ARG A 132 7.41 -16.34 -30.33
CA ARG A 132 8.54 -15.78 -29.57
C ARG A 132 9.36 -16.89 -28.90
N LEU A 133 8.69 -17.82 -28.23
CA LEU A 133 9.33 -18.93 -27.52
C LEU A 133 9.98 -19.94 -28.47
N ARG A 134 9.33 -20.32 -29.59
CA ARG A 134 9.95 -21.18 -30.61
C ARG A 134 11.24 -20.57 -31.15
N SER A 135 11.23 -19.27 -31.45
CA SER A 135 12.42 -18.54 -31.89
C SER A 135 13.53 -18.57 -30.83
N HIS A 136 13.17 -18.30 -29.56
CA HIS A 136 14.10 -18.36 -28.43
C HIS A 136 14.78 -19.72 -28.30
N PHE A 137 14.04 -20.82 -28.47
CA PHE A 137 14.56 -22.19 -28.42
C PHE A 137 15.16 -22.68 -29.75
N GLY A 138 15.30 -21.81 -30.74
CA GLY A 138 16.02 -22.07 -31.99
C GLY A 138 15.17 -22.58 -33.17
N ASP A 139 13.87 -22.79 -32.98
CA ASP A 139 12.94 -23.12 -34.06
C ASP A 139 12.44 -21.86 -34.77
N LYS A 140 13.32 -21.30 -35.60
CA LYS A 140 13.01 -20.08 -36.37
C LYS A 140 11.92 -20.29 -37.42
N ALA A 141 11.87 -21.47 -38.04
CA ALA A 141 10.88 -21.76 -39.06
C ALA A 141 9.48 -21.90 -38.44
N GLY A 142 9.35 -22.69 -37.38
CA GLY A 142 8.09 -22.84 -36.65
C GLY A 142 7.64 -21.57 -35.94
N ALA A 143 8.56 -20.66 -35.60
CA ALA A 143 8.22 -19.33 -35.10
C ALA A 143 7.53 -18.46 -36.16
N LEU A 144 8.07 -18.40 -37.38
CA LEU A 144 7.46 -17.65 -38.48
C LEU A 144 6.11 -18.25 -38.89
N GLU A 145 5.99 -19.58 -38.89
CA GLU A 145 4.71 -20.27 -39.14
C GLU A 145 3.66 -19.94 -38.07
N ALA A 146 4.04 -19.98 -36.78
CA ALA A 146 3.15 -19.59 -35.68
C ALA A 146 2.73 -18.12 -35.79
N ASN A 147 3.67 -17.21 -36.07
CA ASN A 147 3.36 -15.79 -36.27
C ASN A 147 2.39 -15.57 -37.43
N ALA A 148 2.61 -16.23 -38.56
CA ALA A 148 1.73 -16.16 -39.73
C ALA A 148 0.33 -16.72 -39.44
N ARG A 149 0.23 -17.79 -38.64
CA ARG A 149 -1.04 -18.36 -38.21
C ARG A 149 -1.83 -17.39 -37.34
N GLY A 150 -1.20 -16.76 -36.34
CA GLY A 150 -1.84 -15.77 -35.49
C GLY A 150 -2.27 -14.51 -36.27
N LEU A 151 -1.39 -13.99 -37.14
CA LEU A 151 -1.71 -12.85 -38.01
C LEU A 151 -2.87 -13.14 -38.97
N ALA A 152 -3.06 -14.39 -39.41
CA ALA A 152 -4.20 -14.77 -40.24
C ALA A 152 -5.54 -14.70 -39.48
N LEU A 153 -5.52 -14.86 -38.15
CA LEU A 153 -6.71 -14.74 -37.28
C LEU A 153 -7.03 -13.26 -36.98
N VAL A 154 -6.01 -12.40 -36.88
CA VAL A 154 -6.15 -10.95 -36.66
C VAL A 154 -5.37 -10.13 -37.71
N PRO A 155 -5.87 -10.03 -38.97
CA PRO A 155 -5.14 -9.39 -40.05
C PRO A 155 -4.85 -7.91 -39.79
N GLY A 156 -3.57 -7.54 -39.89
CA GLY A 156 -3.12 -6.15 -39.73
C GLY A 156 -2.83 -5.73 -38.28
N ASP A 157 -2.87 -6.68 -37.34
CA ASP A 157 -2.51 -6.42 -35.95
C ASP A 157 -1.05 -5.95 -35.80
N TYR A 158 -0.87 -4.92 -34.96
CA TYR A 158 0.43 -4.26 -34.77
C TYR A 158 1.47 -5.21 -34.15
N GLU A 159 1.09 -6.01 -33.15
CA GLU A 159 2.03 -6.90 -32.47
C GLU A 159 2.59 -7.97 -33.40
N PHE A 160 1.72 -8.61 -34.18
CA PHE A 160 2.14 -9.65 -35.13
C PHE A 160 3.01 -9.10 -36.27
N THR A 161 2.70 -7.90 -36.77
CA THR A 161 3.44 -7.28 -37.87
C THR A 161 4.82 -6.78 -37.43
N ARG A 162 4.90 -6.19 -36.23
CA ARG A 162 6.16 -5.83 -35.57
C ARG A 162 7.00 -7.08 -35.31
N GLN A 163 6.43 -8.09 -34.66
CA GLN A 163 7.10 -9.35 -34.32
C GLN A 163 7.64 -10.09 -35.55
N GLN A 164 6.94 -10.06 -36.68
CA GLN A 164 7.43 -10.65 -37.93
C GLN A 164 8.83 -10.13 -38.27
N THR A 165 9.04 -8.82 -38.16
CA THR A 165 10.32 -8.17 -38.45
C THR A 165 11.37 -8.57 -37.42
N GLU A 166 11.01 -8.65 -36.14
CA GLU A 166 11.92 -9.04 -35.06
C GLU A 166 12.39 -10.49 -35.16
N LEU A 167 11.47 -11.40 -35.51
CA LEU A 167 11.77 -12.81 -35.77
C LEU A 167 12.75 -12.97 -36.95
N GLU A 168 12.53 -12.24 -38.04
CA GLU A 168 13.43 -12.24 -39.21
C GLU A 168 14.82 -11.68 -38.88
N GLN A 169 14.88 -10.67 -38.00
CA GLN A 169 16.14 -10.10 -37.50
C GLN A 169 16.83 -11.01 -36.46
N GLY A 170 16.15 -12.03 -35.96
CA GLY A 170 16.67 -12.93 -34.93
C GLY A 170 16.82 -12.26 -33.58
N LYS A 171 15.89 -11.36 -33.23
CA LYS A 171 15.81 -10.73 -31.91
C LYS A 171 15.65 -11.79 -30.82
N THR A 172 16.25 -11.52 -29.67
CA THR A 172 16.09 -12.35 -28.47
C THR A 172 14.68 -12.24 -27.92
N LEU A 173 14.28 -13.20 -27.06
CA LEU A 173 12.98 -13.17 -26.39
C LEU A 173 12.74 -11.84 -25.66
N GLU A 174 13.73 -11.40 -24.89
CA GLU A 174 13.66 -10.18 -24.10
C GLU A 174 13.65 -8.91 -24.97
N GLU A 175 14.30 -8.91 -26.13
CA GLU A 175 14.17 -7.81 -27.10
C GLU A 175 12.77 -7.77 -27.73
N MET A 176 12.15 -8.92 -28.00
CA MET A 176 10.80 -9.02 -28.57
C MET A 176 9.70 -8.68 -27.57
N GLU A 177 9.97 -8.76 -26.27
CA GLU A 177 9.03 -8.37 -25.19
C GLU A 177 9.18 -6.91 -24.77
N ASN A 178 10.22 -6.22 -25.24
CA ASN A 178 10.49 -4.82 -24.90
C ASN A 178 9.66 -3.84 -25.76
N HIS A 179 8.34 -3.89 -25.62
CA HIS A 179 7.38 -3.05 -26.34
C HIS A 179 6.05 -2.92 -25.61
N TYR A 180 5.21 -2.03 -26.12
CA TYR A 180 3.81 -1.94 -25.72
C TYR A 180 2.87 -2.43 -26.82
N ILE A 181 1.74 -3.00 -26.42
CA ILE A 181 0.67 -3.44 -27.35
C ILE A 181 0.10 -2.23 -28.11
N ASN A 182 -0.04 -1.09 -27.43
CA ASN A 182 -0.47 0.15 -28.06
C ASN A 182 0.67 0.78 -28.89
N GLU A 183 0.45 0.92 -30.20
CA GLU A 183 1.45 1.44 -31.16
C GLU A 183 2.00 2.82 -30.78
N GLU A 184 1.17 3.73 -30.28
CA GLU A 184 1.62 5.06 -29.88
C GLU A 184 2.51 5.00 -28.63
N ALA A 185 2.14 4.20 -27.65
CA ALA A 185 2.95 3.98 -26.45
C ALA A 185 4.27 3.29 -26.80
N ASP A 186 4.25 2.30 -27.69
CA ASP A 186 5.45 1.61 -28.17
C ASP A 186 6.39 2.55 -28.91
N ARG A 187 5.86 3.40 -29.80
CA ARG A 187 6.66 4.43 -30.47
C ARG A 187 7.34 5.35 -29.47
N LYS A 188 6.62 5.81 -28.43
CA LYS A 188 7.19 6.65 -27.37
C LYS A 188 8.29 5.93 -26.58
N LEU A 189 8.12 4.64 -26.30
CA LEU A 189 9.15 3.81 -25.66
C LEU A 189 10.42 3.75 -26.53
N MET A 190 10.27 3.50 -27.83
CA MET A 190 11.38 3.39 -28.78
C MET A 190 12.10 4.72 -29.02
N GLU A 191 11.37 5.85 -28.98
CA GLU A 191 11.93 7.19 -29.08
C GLU A 191 12.60 7.66 -27.77
N GLY A 192 12.52 6.87 -26.70
CA GLY A 192 13.07 7.20 -25.38
C GLY A 192 12.31 8.32 -24.67
N LEU A 193 11.04 8.53 -25.02
CA LEU A 193 10.15 9.55 -24.44
C LEU A 193 9.47 9.09 -23.14
N LEU A 194 9.62 7.81 -22.79
CA LEU A 194 9.17 7.20 -21.53
C LEU A 194 10.42 6.79 -20.75
N THR A 195 10.84 7.58 -19.77
CA THR A 195 12.07 7.29 -19.02
C THR A 195 11.84 6.44 -17.79
N GLU A 196 10.77 6.70 -17.03
CA GLU A 196 10.47 5.97 -15.79
C GLU A 196 9.77 4.64 -16.11
N GLU A 197 8.78 4.65 -16.99
CA GLU A 197 8.03 3.46 -17.43
C GLU A 197 8.91 2.46 -18.19
N ARG A 198 9.99 2.95 -18.81
CA ARG A 198 10.98 2.11 -19.47
C ARG A 198 11.79 1.28 -18.46
N ASP A 199 12.16 1.87 -17.33
CA ASP A 199 12.91 1.14 -16.30
C ASP A 199 12.04 0.03 -15.69
N GLU A 200 10.76 0.31 -15.44
CA GLU A 200 9.76 -0.67 -14.98
C GLU A 200 9.59 -1.82 -15.98
N LYS A 201 9.43 -1.52 -17.28
CA LYS A 201 9.33 -2.55 -18.32
C LYS A 201 10.57 -3.44 -18.36
N LEU A 202 11.76 -2.85 -18.28
CA LEU A 202 13.02 -3.60 -18.25
C LEU A 202 13.15 -4.46 -16.99
N PHE A 203 12.62 -4.01 -15.86
CA PHE A 203 12.58 -4.82 -14.63
C PHE A 203 11.69 -6.05 -14.78
N ALA A 204 10.51 -5.94 -15.39
CA ALA A 204 9.67 -7.10 -15.67
C ALA A 204 10.36 -8.09 -16.63
N ILE A 205 10.92 -7.58 -17.74
CA ILE A 205 11.63 -8.38 -18.74
C ILE A 205 12.87 -9.06 -18.14
N SER A 206 13.51 -8.43 -17.15
CA SER A 206 14.66 -9.02 -16.47
C SER A 206 14.33 -10.39 -15.85
N GLY A 207 13.07 -10.65 -15.53
CA GLY A 207 12.57 -11.90 -14.98
C GLY A 207 12.37 -13.05 -15.96
N ILE A 208 12.58 -12.87 -17.27
CA ILE A 208 12.22 -13.88 -18.27
C ILE A 208 13.29 -14.97 -18.45
N VAL A 209 14.51 -14.61 -18.84
CA VAL A 209 15.57 -15.59 -19.13
C VAL A 209 16.63 -15.60 -18.03
N CYS A 210 16.80 -16.75 -17.38
CA CYS A 210 17.86 -16.94 -16.39
C CYS A 210 19.21 -17.29 -17.04
N ASN A 211 20.23 -16.50 -16.73
CA ASN A 211 21.61 -16.79 -17.07
C ASN A 211 22.21 -17.75 -16.02
N ARG A 212 22.00 -19.07 -16.19
CA ARG A 212 22.44 -20.10 -15.23
C ARG A 212 23.93 -20.05 -14.86
N PRO A 213 24.87 -19.84 -15.83
CA PRO A 213 26.28 -19.64 -15.48
C PRO A 213 26.51 -18.43 -14.56
N GLN A 214 25.93 -17.28 -14.90
CA GLN A 214 26.11 -16.05 -14.11
C GLN A 214 25.40 -16.10 -12.76
N LEU A 215 24.24 -16.75 -12.66
CA LEU A 215 23.62 -17.06 -11.38
C LEU A 215 24.57 -17.83 -10.45
N SER A 216 25.25 -18.85 -10.98
CA SER A 216 26.20 -19.64 -10.20
C SER A 216 27.36 -18.77 -9.70
N GLU A 217 27.83 -17.83 -10.53
CA GLU A 217 28.82 -16.83 -10.12
C GLU A 217 28.28 -15.86 -9.07
N ASN A 218 27.02 -15.42 -9.18
CA ASN A 218 26.36 -14.50 -8.24
C ASN A 218 26.21 -15.12 -6.85
N LEU A 219 25.75 -16.38 -6.79
CA LEU A 219 25.64 -17.14 -5.53
C LEU A 219 27.03 -17.34 -4.89
N ALA A 220 28.05 -17.64 -5.70
CA ALA A 220 29.42 -17.78 -5.23
C ALA A 220 30.03 -16.45 -4.75
N ALA A 221 29.72 -15.33 -5.42
CA ALA A 221 30.22 -14.00 -5.07
C ALA A 221 29.78 -13.56 -3.67
N LEU A 222 28.53 -13.86 -3.30
CA LEU A 222 27.98 -13.60 -1.97
C LEU A 222 28.22 -14.74 -0.96
N GLU A 223 28.73 -15.89 -1.41
CA GLU A 223 28.79 -17.14 -0.62
C GLU A 223 27.44 -17.51 0.00
N ILE A 224 26.36 -17.36 -0.77
CA ILE A 224 25.01 -17.70 -0.32
C ILE A 224 24.90 -19.21 -0.09
N SER A 225 24.33 -19.57 1.06
CA SER A 225 23.89 -20.90 1.42
C SER A 225 22.37 -20.95 1.57
N GLY A 226 21.77 -22.15 1.45
CA GLY A 226 20.32 -22.31 1.63
C GLY A 226 19.46 -21.52 0.63
N TRP A 227 19.94 -21.35 -0.60
CA TRP A 227 19.23 -20.58 -1.64
C TRP A 227 17.85 -21.19 -1.96
N VAL A 228 16.82 -20.37 -1.82
CA VAL A 228 15.44 -20.65 -2.22
C VAL A 228 15.07 -19.68 -3.35
N PRO A 229 14.78 -20.18 -4.56
CA PRO A 229 14.39 -19.33 -5.66
C PRO A 229 12.88 -19.07 -5.69
N ASN A 230 12.50 -17.86 -6.11
CA ASN A 230 11.18 -17.54 -6.66
C ASN A 230 9.96 -17.80 -5.74
N THR A 231 10.00 -17.46 -4.43
CA THR A 231 8.85 -17.64 -3.53
C THR A 231 8.46 -16.40 -2.69
N PRO A 232 7.82 -15.36 -3.27
CA PRO A 232 7.92 -14.98 -4.68
C PRO A 232 9.32 -14.43 -4.99
N TYR A 233 10.09 -14.05 -3.98
CA TYR A 233 11.45 -13.54 -4.10
C TYR A 233 12.48 -14.62 -3.85
N CYS A 234 13.72 -14.37 -4.26
CA CYS A 234 14.81 -15.28 -3.95
C CYS A 234 15.45 -14.90 -2.62
N PHE A 235 15.77 -15.90 -1.80
CA PHE A 235 16.45 -15.65 -0.55
C PHE A 235 17.45 -16.74 -0.19
N GLY A 236 18.35 -16.43 0.71
CA GLY A 236 19.30 -17.38 1.27
C GLY A 236 20.04 -16.75 2.44
N THR A 237 21.15 -17.38 2.85
CA THR A 237 21.94 -16.92 3.99
C THR A 237 23.38 -16.65 3.56
N ILE A 238 23.86 -15.45 3.88
CA ILE A 238 25.24 -15.03 3.66
C ILE A 238 26.07 -15.17 4.95
N PRO A 239 27.41 -15.35 4.86
CA PRO A 239 28.27 -15.54 6.02
C PRO A 239 28.61 -14.21 6.71
N HIS A 240 27.63 -13.61 7.37
CA HIS A 240 27.78 -12.42 8.21
C HIS A 240 27.09 -12.63 9.56
N GLY A 241 27.69 -12.13 10.66
CA GLY A 241 27.24 -12.41 12.02
C GLY A 241 27.48 -13.88 12.46
N THR A 242 27.01 -14.23 13.66
CA THR A 242 27.24 -15.57 14.26
C THR A 242 26.37 -16.67 13.68
N GLU A 243 25.17 -16.33 13.21
CA GLU A 243 24.18 -17.28 12.68
C GLU A 243 24.02 -17.20 11.15
N GLY A 244 24.80 -16.34 10.50
CA GLY A 244 24.52 -15.90 9.13
C GLY A 244 23.45 -14.80 9.10
N THR A 245 23.43 -14.03 8.02
CA THR A 245 22.43 -12.98 7.79
C THR A 245 21.55 -13.38 6.62
N GLN A 246 20.24 -13.18 6.72
CA GLN A 246 19.34 -13.43 5.61
C GLN A 246 19.64 -12.44 4.48
N PHE A 247 19.71 -12.93 3.25
CA PHE A 247 19.80 -12.11 2.05
C PHE A 247 18.57 -12.38 1.20
N THR A 248 17.83 -11.34 0.88
CA THR A 248 16.62 -11.42 0.04
C THR A 248 16.83 -10.55 -1.20
N ALA A 249 16.87 -11.18 -2.37
CA ALA A 249 16.78 -10.45 -3.63
C ALA A 249 15.28 -10.29 -3.95
N MET A 250 14.79 -9.05 -3.94
CA MET A 250 13.39 -8.65 -4.22
C MET A 250 13.08 -8.76 -5.73
N MET A 251 13.34 -9.95 -6.28
CA MET A 251 13.22 -10.33 -7.68
C MET A 251 13.34 -11.85 -7.82
N ASN A 252 13.02 -12.40 -8.99
CA ASN A 252 13.24 -13.81 -9.28
C ASN A 252 14.68 -14.12 -9.68
N GLU A 253 14.96 -15.42 -9.85
CA GLU A 253 16.30 -15.93 -10.13
C GLU A 253 16.80 -15.47 -11.51
N ALA A 254 15.91 -15.29 -12.48
CA ALA A 254 16.26 -14.77 -13.78
C ALA A 254 16.77 -13.32 -13.70
N ALA A 255 16.06 -12.44 -13.00
CA ALA A 255 16.49 -11.08 -12.74
C ALA A 255 17.78 -11.05 -11.91
N PHE A 256 17.86 -11.84 -10.84
CA PHE A 256 19.05 -11.90 -10.00
C PHE A 256 20.28 -12.41 -10.76
N SER A 257 20.11 -13.31 -11.73
CA SER A 257 21.20 -13.82 -12.56
C SER A 257 21.88 -12.76 -13.41
N LYS A 258 21.26 -11.58 -13.60
CA LYS A 258 21.78 -10.48 -14.41
C LYS A 258 22.50 -9.41 -13.59
N VAL A 259 22.46 -9.52 -12.26
CA VAL A 259 23.24 -8.66 -11.37
C VAL A 259 24.73 -8.98 -11.57
N SER A 260 25.58 -7.96 -11.53
CA SER A 260 27.02 -8.14 -11.73
C SER A 260 27.66 -8.96 -10.61
N PRO A 261 28.34 -10.09 -10.90
CA PRO A 261 29.07 -10.86 -9.89
C PRO A 261 30.17 -10.03 -9.20
N VAL A 262 30.77 -9.09 -9.93
CA VAL A 262 31.80 -8.18 -9.41
C VAL A 262 31.21 -7.23 -8.37
N TRP A 263 30.03 -6.67 -8.66
CA TRP A 263 29.32 -5.80 -7.73
C TRP A 263 28.84 -6.56 -6.50
N LEU A 264 28.37 -7.81 -6.66
CA LEU A 264 27.99 -8.67 -5.53
C LEU A 264 29.19 -9.03 -4.64
N ALA A 265 30.36 -9.31 -5.23
CA ALA A 265 31.59 -9.52 -4.47
C ALA A 265 32.01 -8.23 -3.71
N GLU A 266 31.82 -7.06 -4.32
CA GLU A 266 32.05 -5.77 -3.64
C GLU A 266 31.07 -5.58 -2.48
N LEU A 267 29.76 -5.79 -2.70
CA LEU A 267 28.73 -5.76 -1.66
C LEU A 267 29.17 -6.63 -0.48
N ARG A 268 29.48 -7.90 -0.72
CA ARG A 268 29.94 -8.82 0.33
C ARG A 268 31.12 -8.27 1.12
N SER A 269 32.12 -7.70 0.44
CA SER A 269 33.30 -7.13 1.10
C SER A 269 32.97 -5.90 1.97
N ARG A 270 31.87 -5.19 1.67
CA ARG A 270 31.41 -3.99 2.37
C ARG A 270 30.42 -4.25 3.48
N ILE A 271 29.75 -5.41 3.52
CA ILE A 271 28.74 -5.73 4.55
C ILE A 271 29.24 -5.46 5.97
N PRO A 272 30.46 -5.86 6.40
CA PRO A 272 30.93 -5.56 7.75
C PRO A 272 31.04 -4.06 8.06
N ASP A 273 31.39 -3.26 7.05
CA ASP A 273 31.51 -1.81 7.20
C ASP A 273 30.13 -1.13 7.21
N LEU A 274 29.22 -1.59 6.34
CA LEU A 274 27.84 -1.14 6.28
C LEU A 274 27.09 -1.45 7.59
N ASP A 275 27.28 -2.66 8.13
CA ASP A 275 26.69 -3.08 9.41
C ASP A 275 27.16 -2.18 10.55
N ARG A 276 28.47 -1.93 10.63
CA ARG A 276 29.05 -1.00 11.61
C ARG A 276 28.50 0.42 11.45
N GLN A 277 28.46 0.97 10.24
CA GLN A 277 27.92 2.30 9.98
C GLN A 277 26.44 2.41 10.38
N ALA A 278 25.66 1.37 10.11
CA ALA A 278 24.24 1.32 10.45
C ALA A 278 24.02 1.24 11.96
N LEU A 279 24.78 0.41 12.68
CA LEU A 279 24.71 0.36 14.14
C LEU A 279 25.12 1.70 14.77
N GLU A 280 26.21 2.33 14.30
CA GLU A 280 26.61 3.67 14.74
C GLU A 280 25.49 4.70 14.51
N TRP A 281 24.81 4.64 13.36
CA TRP A 281 23.67 5.49 13.04
C TRP A 281 22.48 5.23 13.98
N LEU A 282 22.15 3.95 14.23
CA LEU A 282 21.05 3.54 15.11
C LEU A 282 21.29 3.95 16.56
N GLU A 283 22.47 3.68 17.10
CA GLU A 283 22.87 4.07 18.46
C GLU A 283 22.82 5.58 18.66
N HIS A 284 23.21 6.34 17.64
CA HIS A 284 23.13 7.80 17.68
C HIS A 284 21.68 8.31 17.66
N ARG A 285 20.80 7.64 16.89
CA ARG A 285 19.42 8.08 16.66
C ARG A 285 18.44 7.61 17.73
N PHE A 286 18.68 6.43 18.32
CA PHE A 286 17.80 5.74 19.26
C PHE A 286 18.56 5.41 20.55
N PRO A 287 18.47 6.26 21.60
CA PRO A 287 19.18 6.04 22.86
C PRO A 287 18.78 4.77 23.62
N ASP A 288 17.58 4.27 23.38
CA ASP A 288 17.01 3.06 24.01
C ASP A 288 17.07 1.84 23.07
N LEU A 289 18.05 1.79 22.17
CA LEU A 289 18.23 0.67 21.25
C LEU A 289 18.45 -0.64 22.04
N PRO A 290 17.73 -1.74 21.72
CA PRO A 290 17.93 -3.01 22.40
C PRO A 290 19.40 -3.48 22.30
N GLU A 291 19.97 -3.93 23.42
CA GLU A 291 21.37 -4.38 23.50
C GLU A 291 21.66 -5.59 22.60
N ASP A 292 20.63 -6.37 22.25
CA ASP A 292 20.69 -7.56 21.42
C ASP A 292 20.27 -7.33 19.96
N ILE A 293 20.17 -6.07 19.54
CA ILE A 293 19.88 -5.74 18.14
C ILE A 293 20.98 -6.25 17.22
N ARG A 294 20.58 -6.84 16.10
CA ARG A 294 21.51 -7.36 15.09
C ARG A 294 20.95 -7.24 13.69
N LEU A 295 21.83 -7.24 12.70
CA LEU A 295 21.44 -7.30 11.29
C LEU A 295 20.78 -8.67 11.01
N GLY A 296 19.46 -8.65 10.80
CA GLY A 296 18.67 -9.83 10.50
C GLY A 296 18.60 -10.13 9.00
N GLU A 297 18.45 -9.10 8.18
CA GLU A 297 18.23 -9.25 6.74
C GLU A 297 18.90 -8.12 5.92
N ILE A 298 19.36 -8.48 4.73
CA ILE A 298 19.79 -7.55 3.67
C ILE A 298 18.87 -7.76 2.47
N ARG A 299 18.19 -6.70 2.02
CA ARG A 299 17.34 -6.72 0.83
C ARG A 299 18.00 -6.02 -0.34
N LEU A 300 17.96 -6.64 -1.51
CA LEU A 300 18.40 -6.10 -2.79
C LEU A 300 17.21 -5.93 -3.73
N TYR A 301 16.95 -4.70 -4.17
CA TYR A 301 15.88 -4.36 -5.12
C TYR A 301 16.39 -4.31 -6.56
N ARG A 302 15.49 -4.36 -7.54
CA ARG A 302 15.78 -4.42 -8.98
C ARG A 302 16.59 -3.23 -9.50
N ALA A 303 16.43 -2.06 -8.89
CA ALA A 303 17.20 -0.85 -9.19
C ALA A 303 18.61 -0.81 -8.54
N HIS A 304 19.10 -1.94 -8.02
CA HIS A 304 20.32 -2.06 -7.20
C HIS A 304 20.29 -1.23 -5.91
N GLU A 305 19.08 -0.99 -5.38
CA GLU A 305 18.90 -0.39 -4.07
C GLU A 305 19.06 -1.46 -2.99
N LEU A 306 19.70 -1.07 -1.89
CA LEU A 306 20.01 -1.95 -0.78
C LEU A 306 19.31 -1.44 0.48
N GLN A 307 18.80 -2.37 1.27
CA GLN A 307 18.21 -2.10 2.57
C GLN A 307 18.74 -3.09 3.60
N LEU A 308 19.12 -2.59 4.77
CA LEU A 308 19.60 -3.37 5.91
C LEU A 308 18.52 -3.38 6.99
N SER A 309 18.04 -4.55 7.39
CA SER A 309 17.00 -4.72 8.39
C SER A 309 17.55 -5.34 9.67
N TYR A 310 17.39 -4.62 10.78
CA TYR A 310 17.85 -4.97 12.12
C TYR A 310 16.68 -5.38 12.99
N SER A 311 16.84 -6.40 13.81
CA SER A 311 15.83 -6.79 14.80
C SER A 311 16.48 -7.31 16.07
N PRO A 312 15.81 -7.19 17.24
CA PRO A 312 16.26 -7.81 18.48
C PRO A 312 16.24 -9.33 18.38
N ALA A 313 17.26 -10.01 18.92
CA ALA A 313 17.27 -11.46 19.03
C ALA A 313 16.15 -11.99 19.94
N SER A 314 15.68 -11.18 20.90
CA SER A 314 14.55 -11.47 21.78
C SER A 314 13.17 -11.42 21.11
N GLY A 315 13.10 -10.99 19.84
CA GLY A 315 11.87 -10.66 19.15
C GLY A 315 11.43 -9.21 19.41
N GLY A 316 10.77 -8.61 18.42
CA GLY A 316 10.36 -7.20 18.41
C GLY A 316 10.39 -6.60 17.00
N ASP A 317 9.91 -5.37 16.85
CA ASP A 317 9.84 -4.69 15.56
C ASP A 317 11.24 -4.39 15.00
N GLY A 318 11.43 -4.71 13.72
CA GLY A 318 12.69 -4.44 13.03
C GLY A 318 12.86 -2.98 12.61
N LEU A 319 14.09 -2.55 12.35
CA LEU A 319 14.48 -1.25 11.79
C LEU A 319 15.14 -1.47 10.44
N SER A 320 14.76 -0.74 9.40
CA SER A 320 15.29 -0.91 8.05
C SER A 320 15.92 0.38 7.57
N LEU A 321 17.15 0.30 7.10
CA LEU A 321 17.98 1.43 6.70
C LEU A 321 18.38 1.26 5.24
N PRO A 322 18.06 2.23 4.37
CA PRO A 322 18.54 2.20 3.00
C PRO A 322 20.04 2.50 2.95
N VAL A 323 20.69 1.94 1.93
CA VAL A 323 22.09 2.19 1.63
C VAL A 323 22.15 3.00 0.34
N SER A 324 22.79 4.16 0.41
CA SER A 324 23.06 5.04 -0.72
C SER A 324 23.97 4.34 -1.74
N LYS A 325 23.91 4.78 -3.01
CA LYS A 325 24.78 4.26 -4.09
C LYS A 325 26.28 4.43 -3.86
N ASP A 326 26.68 5.31 -2.93
CA ASP A 326 28.07 5.55 -2.51
C ASP A 326 28.49 4.70 -1.30
N TRP A 327 27.66 3.73 -0.90
CA TRP A 327 27.87 2.83 0.25
C TRP A 327 27.82 3.51 1.63
N SER A 328 27.11 4.64 1.73
CA SER A 328 26.77 5.26 3.01
C SER A 328 25.38 4.84 3.47
N ILE A 329 25.18 4.75 4.79
CA ILE A 329 23.83 4.62 5.36
C ILE A 329 23.11 5.93 5.14
N SER A 330 22.03 5.87 4.36
CA SER A 330 21.17 7.03 4.15
C SER A 330 20.25 7.15 5.36
N ASP A 331 19.95 8.39 5.77
CA ASP A 331 18.72 8.63 6.51
C ASP A 331 17.58 8.05 5.65
N PRO A 332 16.77 7.13 6.18
CA PRO A 332 15.68 6.55 5.42
C PRO A 332 14.69 7.58 4.88
N GLY A 333 14.76 8.82 5.38
CA GLY A 333 13.79 9.86 5.12
C GLY A 333 12.40 9.41 5.58
N PHE A 334 11.40 10.17 5.17
CA PHE A 334 9.99 9.87 5.45
C PHE A 334 9.54 8.45 4.99
N TRP A 335 10.25 7.83 4.03
CA TRP A 335 9.87 6.55 3.45
C TRP A 335 10.37 5.32 4.23
N GLY A 336 11.46 5.43 5.00
CA GLY A 336 11.83 4.36 5.94
C GLY A 336 11.08 4.43 7.27
N ASP A 337 10.39 5.54 7.56
CA ASP A 337 9.44 5.60 8.65
C ASP A 337 8.09 4.99 8.24
N THR A 338 7.67 5.08 6.97
CA THR A 338 6.33 4.62 6.51
C THR A 338 6.12 3.12 6.50
N TRP A 339 7.15 2.29 6.27
CA TRP A 339 6.99 0.83 6.42
C TRP A 339 6.92 0.39 7.89
N LYS A 340 7.44 1.20 8.83
CA LYS A 340 7.12 1.06 10.27
C LYS A 340 5.71 1.55 10.60
N LEU A 341 5.20 2.54 9.88
CA LEU A 341 3.90 3.16 10.17
C LEU A 341 2.69 2.32 9.74
N ALA A 342 2.87 1.30 8.90
CA ALA A 342 1.83 0.34 8.56
C ALA A 342 1.84 -0.93 9.45
N VAL A 343 2.88 -1.15 10.27
CA VAL A 343 3.04 -2.43 11.00
C VAL A 343 3.39 -2.30 12.49
N SER A 344 3.82 -1.13 13.01
CA SER A 344 4.05 -0.99 14.45
C SER A 344 2.75 -0.67 15.19
N ALA A 345 2.32 -1.55 16.08
CA ALA A 345 1.22 -1.33 17.02
C ALA A 345 1.57 -0.35 18.18
N GLU A 346 2.59 0.51 18.02
CA GLU A 346 3.07 1.45 19.06
C GLU A 346 3.43 2.88 18.56
N SER A 347 2.83 3.39 17.48
CA SER A 347 3.09 4.78 17.04
C SER A 347 2.36 5.85 17.89
N ARG A 348 2.67 5.95 19.19
CA ARG A 348 2.15 7.04 20.05
C ARG A 348 2.80 8.42 19.77
N SER A 349 3.75 8.49 18.85
CA SER A 349 4.54 9.69 18.55
C SER A 349 4.34 10.26 17.14
N LEU A 350 3.51 9.63 16.29
CA LEU A 350 3.18 10.15 14.96
C LEU A 350 1.69 10.48 14.83
N PHE A 351 1.42 11.68 14.32
CA PHE A 351 0.09 12.15 13.93
C PHE A 351 0.06 12.39 12.42
N THR A 352 -0.91 11.82 11.73
CA THR A 352 -1.07 11.97 10.26
C THR A 352 -2.46 12.42 9.88
N ALA A 353 -2.55 13.22 8.82
CA ALA A 353 -3.79 13.56 8.13
C ALA A 353 -3.51 13.74 6.64
N ILE A 354 -4.53 13.56 5.82
CA ILE A 354 -4.45 13.76 4.37
C ILE A 354 -5.43 14.86 3.99
N LEU A 355 -4.95 15.93 3.38
CA LEU A 355 -5.80 16.95 2.76
C LEU A 355 -6.11 16.50 1.33
N LEU A 356 -7.38 16.36 1.02
CA LEU A 356 -7.86 15.97 -0.30
C LEU A 356 -8.01 17.22 -1.15
N LEU A 357 -7.37 17.26 -2.31
CA LEU A 357 -7.32 18.44 -3.17
C LEU A 357 -8.09 18.20 -4.47
N GLU A 358 -8.83 19.22 -4.92
CA GLU A 358 -9.54 19.16 -6.21
C GLU A 358 -8.57 19.02 -7.40
N ASN A 359 -7.38 19.60 -7.30
CA ASN A 359 -6.31 19.54 -8.31
C ASN A 359 -4.92 19.70 -7.65
N PRO A 360 -3.80 19.45 -8.35
CA PRO A 360 -2.47 19.54 -7.75
C PRO A 360 -1.93 20.98 -7.57
N ASP A 361 -2.69 22.01 -7.95
CA ASP A 361 -2.20 23.39 -7.83
C ASP A 361 -2.22 23.84 -6.36
N TRP A 362 -1.06 24.25 -5.84
CA TRP A 362 -0.91 24.59 -4.44
C TRP A 362 -0.09 25.86 -4.20
N ASP A 363 -0.63 26.78 -3.40
CA ASP A 363 0.07 28.01 -3.03
C ASP A 363 0.79 27.85 -1.68
N TRP A 364 2.05 27.43 -1.74
CA TRP A 364 2.89 27.31 -0.55
C TRP A 364 3.18 28.65 0.14
N GLU A 365 3.19 29.75 -0.60
CA GLU A 365 3.44 31.07 -0.01
C GLU A 365 2.23 31.55 0.80
N GLN A 366 1.01 31.33 0.30
CA GLN A 366 -0.22 31.59 1.04
C GLN A 366 -0.24 30.76 2.32
N LEU A 367 0.03 29.45 2.22
CA LEU A 367 0.09 28.58 3.39
C LEU A 367 1.06 29.13 4.44
N CYS A 368 2.24 29.58 4.02
CA CYS A 368 3.22 30.18 4.94
C CYS A 368 2.74 31.50 5.58
N ARG A 369 2.04 32.36 4.82
CA ARG A 369 1.42 33.57 5.38
C ARG A 369 0.34 33.23 6.41
N ASP A 370 -0.52 32.26 6.10
CA ASP A 370 -1.62 31.83 6.95
C ASP A 370 -1.09 31.19 8.25
N LEU A 371 -0.12 30.27 8.17
CA LEU A 371 0.52 29.67 9.34
C LEU A 371 1.16 30.71 10.27
N LYS A 372 1.80 31.72 9.68
CA LYS A 372 2.42 32.80 10.44
C LYS A 372 1.38 33.69 11.13
N SER A 373 0.33 34.06 10.40
CA SER A 373 -0.75 34.91 10.88
C SER A 373 -1.57 34.24 11.98
N ASP A 374 -1.95 32.98 11.77
CA ASP A 374 -2.90 32.30 12.65
C ASP A 374 -2.24 31.68 13.87
N TRP A 375 -0.99 31.22 13.73
CA TRP A 375 -0.32 30.41 14.75
C TRP A 375 1.09 30.88 15.11
N GLY A 376 1.62 31.90 14.44
CA GLY A 376 2.99 32.38 14.62
C GLY A 376 4.08 31.46 14.04
N ILE A 377 3.68 30.36 13.38
CA ILE A 377 4.59 29.34 12.81
C ILE A 377 5.25 29.92 11.56
N SER A 378 6.58 29.86 11.50
CA SER A 378 7.34 30.36 10.35
C SER A 378 7.80 29.17 9.52
N CYS A 379 7.67 29.25 8.21
CA CYS A 379 8.18 28.25 7.28
C CYS A 379 9.11 28.87 6.25
N LYS A 380 9.99 28.02 5.73
CA LYS A 380 10.91 28.37 4.64
C LYS A 380 10.63 27.43 3.49
N LEU A 381 10.32 28.02 2.34
CA LEU A 381 10.17 27.26 1.11
C LEU A 381 11.55 26.76 0.67
N SER A 382 11.64 25.47 0.37
CA SER A 382 12.87 24.85 -0.13
C SER A 382 12.88 24.89 -1.64
N GLU A 383 13.86 25.56 -2.23
CA GLU A 383 14.07 25.52 -3.69
C GLU A 383 14.43 24.10 -4.18
N LYS A 384 14.92 23.23 -3.30
CA LYS A 384 15.33 21.86 -3.62
C LYS A 384 14.19 20.84 -3.56
N GLN A 385 13.08 21.17 -2.88
CA GLN A 385 11.95 20.26 -2.67
C GLN A 385 10.64 21.05 -2.81
N PRO A 386 10.26 21.40 -4.05
CA PRO A 386 9.16 22.33 -4.31
C PRO A 386 7.78 21.76 -3.95
N ASN A 387 7.67 20.45 -3.76
CA ASN A 387 6.43 19.75 -3.38
C ASN A 387 6.32 19.51 -1.86
N ARG A 388 7.22 20.06 -1.04
CA ARG A 388 7.27 19.74 0.39
C ARG A 388 7.58 20.95 1.26
N LEU A 389 6.89 21.03 2.39
CA LEU A 389 7.16 22.00 3.44
C LEU A 389 7.50 21.29 4.74
N MET A 390 8.60 21.70 5.38
CA MET A 390 9.06 21.13 6.65
C MET A 390 8.99 22.18 7.76
N PHE A 391 8.62 21.72 8.95
CA PHE A 391 8.53 22.49 10.18
C PHE A 391 9.35 21.77 11.24
N GLU A 392 10.33 22.45 11.82
CA GLU A 392 11.13 21.86 12.88
C GLU A 392 11.17 22.80 14.08
N SER A 393 10.87 22.24 15.24
CA SER A 393 11.19 22.80 16.55
C SER A 393 12.02 21.78 17.35
N ASP A 394 12.49 22.19 18.53
CA ASP A 394 13.35 21.34 19.37
C ASP A 394 12.72 19.96 19.69
N SER A 395 11.40 19.86 19.76
CA SER A 395 10.66 18.64 20.15
C SER A 395 9.62 18.16 19.13
N LEU A 396 9.40 18.88 18.02
CA LEU A 396 8.41 18.52 17.00
C LEU A 396 9.01 18.63 15.60
N LEU A 397 8.69 17.65 14.75
CA LEU A 397 8.95 17.68 13.33
C LEU A 397 7.62 17.55 12.58
N GLY A 398 7.27 18.52 11.74
CA GLY A 398 6.10 18.50 10.89
C GLY A 398 6.48 18.51 9.42
N THR A 399 5.73 17.81 8.58
CA THR A 399 5.89 17.83 7.12
C THR A 399 4.54 17.92 6.43
N LEU A 400 4.49 18.69 5.34
CA LEU A 400 3.40 18.69 4.37
C LEU A 400 4.00 18.31 3.02
N THR A 401 3.53 17.22 2.43
CA THR A 401 4.04 16.71 1.14
C THR A 401 2.89 16.63 0.15
N LEU A 402 3.01 17.33 -0.99
CA LEU A 402 2.06 17.30 -2.08
C LEU A 402 2.29 16.07 -2.96
N GLY A 403 1.23 15.28 -3.15
CA GLY A 403 1.12 14.18 -4.10
C GLY A 403 0.15 14.54 -5.22
N ASN A 404 0.56 14.34 -6.47
CA ASN A 404 -0.23 14.65 -7.66
C ASN A 404 -1.10 13.46 -8.10
N PHE A 405 -1.74 12.81 -7.14
CA PHE A 405 -2.61 11.66 -7.38
C PHE A 405 -3.73 11.64 -6.32
N PRO A 406 -4.92 11.14 -6.66
CA PRO A 406 -5.98 10.92 -5.69
C PRO A 406 -5.62 9.81 -4.71
N ILE A 407 -6.33 9.71 -3.60
CA ILE A 407 -6.24 8.54 -2.73
C ILE A 407 -6.80 7.34 -3.49
N PRO A 408 -6.04 6.25 -3.60
CA PRO A 408 -6.41 5.12 -4.44
C PRO A 408 -7.64 4.39 -3.87
N ASN A 409 -8.22 3.50 -4.68
CA ASN A 409 -9.23 2.52 -4.28
C ASN A 409 -10.57 3.10 -3.76
N GLY A 410 -10.82 4.40 -3.94
CA GLY A 410 -12.04 5.05 -3.43
C GLY A 410 -12.12 5.05 -1.91
N GLU A 411 -11.00 4.85 -1.22
CA GLU A 411 -10.90 4.79 0.23
C GLU A 411 -11.43 6.07 0.86
N ALA A 412 -11.05 7.23 0.32
CA ALA A 412 -11.48 8.52 0.83
C ALA A 412 -13.01 8.69 0.77
N GLU A 413 -13.67 8.21 -0.27
CA GLU A 413 -15.12 8.22 -0.47
C GLU A 413 -15.83 7.27 0.50
N GLN A 414 -15.32 6.06 0.67
CA GLN A 414 -15.86 5.08 1.62
C GLN A 414 -15.78 5.62 3.05
N ILE A 415 -14.64 6.21 3.41
CA ILE A 415 -14.42 6.81 4.72
C ILE A 415 -15.24 8.09 4.91
N ALA A 416 -15.43 8.88 3.84
CA ALA A 416 -16.31 10.04 3.85
C ALA A 416 -17.77 9.65 4.09
N ALA A 417 -18.22 8.49 3.59
CA ALA A 417 -19.57 7.98 3.79
C ALA A 417 -19.91 7.71 5.27
N ASN A 418 -18.88 7.48 6.11
CA ASN A 418 -19.07 7.31 7.55
C ASN A 418 -19.45 8.63 8.25
N ASN A 419 -19.20 9.80 7.64
CA ASN A 419 -19.44 11.09 8.27
C ASN A 419 -20.92 11.55 8.21
N TYR A 420 -21.73 11.13 9.18
CA TYR A 420 -23.13 11.55 9.27
C TYR A 420 -23.36 13.07 9.46
N LEU A 421 -22.31 13.87 9.73
CA LEU A 421 -22.40 15.33 9.86
C LEU A 421 -22.29 16.07 8.52
N TRP A 422 -21.90 15.38 7.45
CA TRP A 422 -21.64 15.99 6.16
C TRP A 422 -22.26 15.15 5.03
N SER A 423 -23.48 15.50 4.63
CA SER A 423 -24.26 14.77 3.63
C SER A 423 -23.62 14.74 2.24
N GLU A 424 -22.90 15.79 1.88
CA GLU A 424 -22.24 15.97 0.59
C GLU A 424 -20.79 15.42 0.59
N ALA A 425 -20.37 14.73 1.65
CA ALA A 425 -18.97 14.31 1.83
C ALA A 425 -18.48 13.44 0.68
N VAL A 426 -19.22 12.38 0.32
CA VAL A 426 -18.85 11.43 -0.75
C VAL A 426 -18.72 12.14 -2.10
N GLU A 427 -19.74 12.94 -2.48
CA GLU A 427 -19.73 13.69 -3.74
C GLU A 427 -18.59 14.72 -3.78
N THR A 428 -18.37 15.43 -2.67
CA THR A 428 -17.32 16.46 -2.61
C THR A 428 -15.94 15.82 -2.67
N VAL A 429 -15.72 14.77 -1.89
CA VAL A 429 -14.45 14.05 -1.81
C VAL A 429 -14.13 13.35 -3.12
N GLY A 430 -15.08 12.71 -3.80
CA GLY A 430 -14.84 12.01 -5.07
C GLY A 430 -14.34 12.88 -6.23
N ARG A 431 -14.30 14.22 -6.06
CA ARG A 431 -13.69 15.14 -7.03
C ARG A 431 -12.18 15.35 -6.83
N HIS A 432 -11.59 14.79 -5.78
CA HIS A 432 -10.18 14.99 -5.49
C HIS A 432 -9.27 14.32 -6.54
N GLN A 433 -8.20 15.00 -6.93
CA GLN A 433 -7.23 14.51 -7.92
C GLN A 433 -5.79 14.55 -7.40
N ALA A 434 -5.59 15.19 -6.25
CA ALA A 434 -4.30 15.33 -5.58
C ALA A 434 -4.49 15.28 -4.07
N ASN A 435 -3.39 15.19 -3.33
CA ASN A 435 -3.44 15.17 -1.87
C ASN A 435 -2.23 15.88 -1.25
N ILE A 436 -2.39 16.35 -0.02
CA ILE A 436 -1.25 16.71 0.84
C ILE A 436 -1.24 15.81 2.05
N VAL A 437 -0.18 15.04 2.20
CA VAL A 437 0.07 14.27 3.41
C VAL A 437 0.70 15.18 4.46
N ALA A 438 -0.04 15.40 5.54
CA ALA A 438 0.42 16.08 6.74
C ALA A 438 0.88 15.03 7.76
N ALA A 439 2.11 15.16 8.23
CA ALA A 439 2.65 14.28 9.26
C ALA A 439 3.37 15.10 10.32
N VAL A 440 3.16 14.76 11.59
CA VAL A 440 3.82 15.38 12.74
C VAL A 440 4.38 14.31 13.65
N PHE A 441 5.68 14.35 13.84
CA PHE A 441 6.43 13.49 14.72
C PHE A 441 6.86 14.24 15.99
N GLY A 442 6.53 13.66 17.15
CA GLY A 442 6.98 14.14 18.45
C GLY A 442 8.34 13.57 18.83
N LYS A 443 9.39 14.40 18.85
CA LYS A 443 10.72 14.06 19.40
C LYS A 443 10.69 14.16 20.93
N GLY A 444 9.91 13.29 21.59
CA GLY A 444 9.69 13.31 23.04
C GLY A 444 8.71 14.39 23.53
N ALA A 445 7.99 15.05 22.61
CA ALA A 445 6.88 15.93 22.94
C ALA A 445 5.66 15.13 23.42
N ALA A 446 4.79 15.76 24.22
CA ALA A 446 3.52 15.14 24.59
C ALA A 446 2.66 14.93 23.32
N PRO A 447 1.89 13.82 23.22
CA PRO A 447 1.01 13.58 22.07
C PRO A 447 0.06 14.74 21.77
N ILE A 448 -0.40 15.45 22.82
CA ILE A 448 -1.21 16.67 22.70
C ILE A 448 -0.50 17.76 21.87
N ASP A 449 0.80 17.94 22.03
CA ASP A 449 1.55 18.97 21.30
C ASP A 449 1.70 18.60 19.82
N SER A 450 1.95 17.32 19.52
CA SER A 450 1.97 16.79 18.16
C SER A 450 0.61 16.91 17.47
N GLY A 451 -0.46 16.51 18.16
CA GLY A 451 -1.83 16.66 17.68
C GLY A 451 -2.20 18.14 17.44
N LYS A 452 -1.77 19.06 18.31
CA LYS A 452 -2.01 20.50 18.13
C LYS A 452 -1.30 21.02 16.90
N LEU A 453 -0.06 20.60 16.67
CA LEU A 453 0.67 21.02 15.47
C LEU A 453 0.01 20.47 14.20
N LEU A 454 -0.40 19.20 14.17
CA LEU A 454 -1.08 18.61 13.00
C LEU A 454 -2.35 19.41 12.65
N VAL A 455 -3.17 19.74 13.64
CA VAL A 455 -4.40 20.53 13.43
C VAL A 455 -4.08 21.92 12.90
N LYS A 456 -3.05 22.59 13.42
CA LYS A 456 -2.63 23.92 12.92
C LYS A 456 -2.21 23.86 11.45
N LEU A 457 -1.45 22.83 11.06
CA LEU A 457 -1.04 22.61 9.68
C LEU A 457 -2.26 22.39 8.77
N CYS A 458 -3.13 21.45 9.12
CA CYS A 458 -4.30 21.11 8.32
C CYS A 458 -5.29 22.29 8.23
N ALA A 459 -5.55 22.98 9.36
CA ALA A 459 -6.43 24.14 9.39
C ALA A 459 -5.93 25.30 8.52
N SER A 460 -4.61 25.55 8.49
CA SER A 460 -4.04 26.55 7.59
C SER A 460 -4.15 26.13 6.11
N CYS A 461 -4.00 24.84 5.80
CA CYS A 461 -4.26 24.34 4.44
C CYS A 461 -5.74 24.51 4.03
N CYS A 462 -6.70 24.27 4.93
CA CYS A 462 -8.15 24.44 4.70
C CYS A 462 -8.58 25.88 4.35
N ARG A 463 -7.68 26.87 4.38
CA ARG A 463 -7.93 28.24 3.93
C ARG A 463 -7.81 28.40 2.41
N GLN A 464 -7.27 27.41 1.72
CA GLN A 464 -7.23 27.38 0.25
C GLN A 464 -8.48 26.67 -0.28
N GLU A 465 -9.13 27.26 -1.28
CA GLU A 465 -10.38 26.73 -1.87
C GLU A 465 -10.18 25.35 -2.53
N ASN A 466 -8.94 24.98 -2.85
CA ASN A 466 -8.59 23.70 -3.44
C ASN A 466 -8.76 22.51 -2.47
N VAL A 467 -8.82 22.74 -1.15
CA VAL A 467 -9.01 21.66 -0.18
C VAL A 467 -10.48 21.25 -0.14
N LEU A 468 -10.75 19.99 -0.47
CA LEU A 468 -12.07 19.38 -0.48
C LEU A 468 -12.43 18.72 0.85
N GLY A 469 -11.45 18.14 1.55
CA GLY A 469 -11.67 17.45 2.82
C GLY A 469 -10.37 17.19 3.59
N VAL A 470 -10.50 16.93 4.89
CA VAL A 470 -9.39 16.49 5.76
C VAL A 470 -9.67 15.07 6.21
N TYR A 471 -8.94 14.10 5.65
CA TYR A 471 -9.01 12.71 6.03
C TYR A 471 -8.10 12.46 7.25
N THR A 472 -8.73 12.20 8.39
CA THR A 472 -8.07 11.79 9.65
C THR A 472 -9.08 11.11 10.58
N SER A 473 -8.60 10.35 11.56
CA SER A 473 -9.43 9.80 12.65
C SER A 473 -10.61 8.94 12.15
N GLY A 474 -10.36 8.12 11.12
CA GLY A 474 -11.35 7.19 10.58
C GLY A 474 -12.51 7.88 9.82
N THR A 475 -12.38 9.16 9.47
CA THR A 475 -13.40 9.90 8.71
C THR A 475 -12.80 11.00 7.83
N VAL A 476 -13.63 11.66 7.02
CA VAL A 476 -13.25 12.87 6.27
C VAL A 476 -14.05 14.07 6.76
N PHE A 477 -13.35 15.09 7.25
CA PHE A 477 -13.95 16.32 7.78
C PHE A 477 -14.10 17.39 6.69
N GLN A 478 -15.23 18.11 6.75
CA GLN A 478 -15.44 19.28 5.91
C GLN A 478 -14.42 20.38 6.27
N PRO A 479 -13.72 21.00 5.29
CA PRO A 479 -12.64 21.96 5.57
C PRO A 479 -13.05 23.14 6.46
N SER A 480 -14.26 23.67 6.24
CA SER A 480 -14.81 24.78 7.03
C SER A 480 -15.19 24.38 8.47
N PHE A 481 -15.56 23.13 8.68
CA PHE A 481 -15.78 22.56 10.01
C PHE A 481 -14.45 22.40 10.73
N TYR A 482 -13.47 21.76 10.08
CA TYR A 482 -12.13 21.52 10.63
C TYR A 482 -11.45 22.84 11.03
N LEU A 483 -11.49 23.84 10.14
CA LEU A 483 -10.96 25.18 10.44
C LEU A 483 -11.63 25.82 11.66
N ARG A 484 -12.96 25.69 11.80
CA ARG A 484 -13.70 26.27 12.93
C ARG A 484 -13.37 25.58 14.25
N SER A 485 -13.26 24.26 14.22
CA SER A 485 -12.87 23.44 15.37
C SER A 485 -11.45 23.75 15.84
N ALA A 486 -10.53 24.02 14.90
CA ALA A 486 -9.16 24.38 15.23
C ALA A 486 -9.03 25.72 15.96
N LEU A 487 -9.96 26.67 15.74
CA LEU A 487 -9.87 28.04 16.30
C LEU A 487 -9.98 28.08 17.82
N VAL A 488 -10.55 27.06 18.48
CA VAL A 488 -10.65 26.99 19.95
C VAL A 488 -9.26 26.99 20.62
N MET A 489 -8.22 26.53 19.91
CA MET A 489 -6.84 26.57 20.39
C MET A 489 -6.32 27.99 20.66
N ARG A 490 -6.94 29.03 20.08
CA ARG A 490 -6.57 30.43 20.35
C ARG A 490 -6.93 30.86 21.78
N ASP A 491 -7.96 30.24 22.33
CA ASP A 491 -8.43 30.48 23.70
C ASP A 491 -7.79 29.52 24.70
N GLY A 492 -6.90 28.63 24.24
CA GLY A 492 -6.18 27.64 25.05
C GLY A 492 -6.85 26.26 25.11
N ASP A 493 -8.03 26.11 24.51
CA ASP A 493 -8.80 24.87 24.53
C ASP A 493 -8.24 23.79 23.58
N LEU A 494 -8.65 22.53 23.80
CA LEU A 494 -8.26 21.40 22.95
C LEU A 494 -9.20 21.27 21.73
N PRO A 495 -8.65 21.09 20.50
CA PRO A 495 -9.43 20.88 19.28
C PRO A 495 -9.93 19.43 19.18
N VAL A 496 -10.66 18.95 20.18
CA VAL A 496 -11.07 17.54 20.28
C VAL A 496 -11.87 17.07 19.07
N LEU A 497 -12.66 17.94 18.44
CA LEU A 497 -13.44 17.62 17.24
C LEU A 497 -12.59 17.42 15.98
N ASP A 498 -11.33 17.88 15.98
CA ASP A 498 -10.37 17.64 14.89
C ASP A 498 -9.54 16.36 15.12
N TRP A 499 -9.53 15.85 16.36
CA TRP A 499 -8.76 14.66 16.76
C TRP A 499 -9.61 13.40 16.88
N ILE A 500 -10.81 13.53 17.43
CA ILE A 500 -11.65 12.41 17.82
C ILE A 500 -12.93 12.44 17.00
N TYR A 501 -13.14 11.38 16.23
CA TYR A 501 -14.44 11.15 15.60
C TYR A 501 -15.39 10.49 16.60
N PHE A 502 -16.64 10.95 16.62
CA PHE A 502 -17.69 10.43 17.50
C PHE A 502 -18.74 9.71 16.66
N GLY A 503 -18.56 8.41 16.46
CA GLY A 503 -19.47 7.60 15.70
C GLY A 503 -20.74 7.28 16.48
N LEU A 504 -21.88 7.26 15.80
CA LEU A 504 -23.18 6.89 16.38
C LEU A 504 -23.87 5.87 15.50
N TYR A 505 -24.44 4.83 16.10
CA TYR A 505 -25.21 3.82 15.39
C TYR A 505 -26.39 3.36 16.24
N ARG A 506 -27.41 2.79 15.59
CA ARG A 506 -28.66 2.38 16.26
C ARG A 506 -28.76 0.85 16.27
N SER A 507 -29.18 0.31 17.41
CA SER A 507 -29.55 -1.08 17.60
C SER A 507 -31.04 -1.19 17.97
N ASP A 508 -31.57 -2.42 18.04
CA ASP A 508 -32.93 -2.68 18.56
C ASP A 508 -33.10 -2.23 20.03
N ASN A 509 -32.01 -2.09 20.77
CA ASN A 509 -32.00 -1.82 22.19
C ASN A 509 -31.72 -0.35 22.55
N GLY A 510 -31.35 0.50 21.58
CA GLY A 510 -31.08 1.91 21.82
C GLY A 510 -30.15 2.56 20.78
N ILE A 511 -29.55 3.68 21.17
CA ILE A 511 -28.46 4.30 20.42
C ILE A 511 -27.13 3.98 21.09
N SER A 512 -26.17 3.57 20.29
CA SER A 512 -24.79 3.34 20.70
C SER A 512 -23.89 4.40 20.09
N GLY A 513 -22.75 4.63 20.73
CA GLY A 513 -21.76 5.57 20.23
C GLY A 513 -20.37 5.19 20.67
N TYR A 514 -19.39 5.61 19.88
CA TYR A 514 -17.98 5.29 20.09
C TYR A 514 -17.10 6.50 19.81
N THR A 515 -15.91 6.51 20.41
CA THR A 515 -14.82 7.40 20.03
C THR A 515 -13.90 6.69 19.05
N TYR A 516 -13.25 7.45 18.17
CA TYR A 516 -12.19 6.96 17.30
C TYR A 516 -11.09 8.03 17.19
N GLY A 517 -9.88 7.69 17.62
CA GLY A 517 -8.69 8.55 17.61
C GLY A 517 -8.09 8.83 18.99
N LEU A 518 -8.68 8.32 20.09
CA LEU A 518 -8.09 8.44 21.43
C LEU A 518 -6.80 7.62 21.54
N GLU A 519 -6.69 6.54 20.79
CA GLU A 519 -5.49 5.68 20.79
C GLU A 519 -4.23 6.41 20.31
N ASN A 520 -4.38 7.41 19.43
CA ASN A 520 -3.28 8.29 19.02
C ASN A 520 -2.68 9.09 20.18
N PHE A 521 -3.42 9.26 21.28
CA PHE A 521 -2.98 9.91 22.51
C PHE A 521 -2.61 8.89 23.61
N GLY A 522 -2.50 7.60 23.27
CA GLY A 522 -2.26 6.52 24.21
C GLY A 522 -3.45 6.22 25.12
N LYS A 523 -4.65 6.65 24.73
CA LYS A 523 -5.90 6.47 25.50
C LYS A 523 -6.77 5.43 24.81
N ARG A 524 -7.46 4.58 25.58
CA ARG A 524 -8.37 3.58 25.01
C ARG A 524 -9.62 4.25 24.45
N GLU A 525 -10.14 3.71 23.36
CA GLU A 525 -11.45 4.12 22.85
C GLU A 525 -12.56 3.81 23.85
N ILE A 526 -13.63 4.60 23.78
CA ILE A 526 -14.80 4.52 24.64
C ILE A 526 -16.01 4.13 23.80
N GLU A 527 -16.81 3.20 24.31
CA GLU A 527 -18.11 2.88 23.74
C GLU A 527 -19.21 3.01 24.78
N VAL A 528 -20.35 3.54 24.35
CA VAL A 528 -21.60 3.50 25.09
C VAL A 528 -22.56 2.65 24.29
N LEU A 529 -22.99 1.52 24.87
CA LEU A 529 -23.86 0.57 24.20
C LEU A 529 -25.31 0.74 24.67
N ASP A 530 -26.24 0.69 23.72
CA ASP A 530 -27.68 0.62 23.96
C ASP A 530 -28.18 1.68 24.98
N SER A 531 -27.81 2.93 24.72
CA SER A 531 -28.29 4.09 25.48
C SER A 531 -29.73 4.42 25.10
N ASN A 532 -30.51 4.84 26.10
CA ASN A 532 -31.88 5.35 25.89
C ASN A 532 -31.93 6.88 25.77
N THR A 533 -30.79 7.53 25.51
CA THR A 533 -30.65 8.99 25.38
C THR A 533 -30.83 9.45 23.93
N LYS A 534 -30.84 10.76 23.70
CA LYS A 534 -30.88 11.30 22.33
C LYS A 534 -29.47 11.25 21.69
N PRO A 535 -29.36 11.11 20.36
CA PRO A 535 -28.05 11.10 19.67
C PRO A 535 -27.11 12.25 20.06
N VAL A 536 -27.65 13.48 20.12
CA VAL A 536 -26.88 14.67 20.52
C VAL A 536 -26.42 14.58 21.98
N GLU A 537 -27.30 14.14 22.90
CA GLU A 537 -26.93 13.97 24.31
C GLU A 537 -25.82 12.92 24.49
N LEU A 538 -25.86 11.85 23.70
CA LEU A 538 -24.83 10.81 23.73
C LEU A 538 -23.50 11.30 23.14
N ARG A 539 -23.53 11.97 21.99
CA ARG A 539 -22.33 12.54 21.38
C ARG A 539 -21.68 13.57 22.30
N ASP A 540 -22.47 14.47 22.89
CA ASP A 540 -21.96 15.49 23.81
C ASP A 540 -21.38 14.84 25.08
N PHE A 541 -21.96 13.73 25.56
CA PHE A 541 -21.38 12.94 26.64
C PHE A 541 -20.02 12.35 26.27
N LEU A 542 -19.90 11.69 25.11
CA LEU A 542 -18.63 11.15 24.62
C LEU A 542 -17.58 12.26 24.42
N PHE A 543 -17.98 13.39 23.84
CA PHE A 543 -17.12 14.56 23.69
C PHE A 543 -16.58 15.05 25.03
N ASN A 544 -17.45 15.23 26.03
CA ASN A 544 -17.04 15.70 27.35
C ASN A 544 -16.07 14.72 28.04
N ILE A 545 -16.25 13.41 27.86
CA ILE A 545 -15.33 12.42 28.41
C ILE A 545 -13.99 12.46 27.67
N ALA A 546 -14.01 12.46 26.34
CA ALA A 546 -12.78 12.54 25.53
C ALA A 546 -12.00 13.82 25.86
N TYR A 547 -12.68 14.96 25.97
CA TYR A 547 -12.09 16.22 26.40
C TYR A 547 -11.47 16.11 27.80
N TYR A 548 -12.22 15.59 28.77
CA TYR A 548 -11.73 15.41 30.13
C TYR A 548 -10.47 14.53 30.19
N ILE A 549 -10.46 13.42 29.44
CA ILE A 549 -9.33 12.49 29.35
C ILE A 549 -8.09 13.19 28.81
N LEU A 550 -8.25 13.92 27.70
CA LEU A 550 -7.13 14.55 27.02
C LEU A 550 -6.59 15.78 27.79
N ASP A 551 -7.48 16.56 28.40
CA ASP A 551 -7.13 17.77 29.15
C ASP A 551 -6.45 17.45 30.49
N ASN A 552 -6.85 16.35 31.14
CA ASN A 552 -6.34 15.97 32.46
C ASN A 552 -5.36 14.78 32.39
N ASP A 553 -5.00 14.32 31.19
CA ASP A 553 -4.17 13.13 30.95
C ASP A 553 -4.67 11.89 31.71
N MET A 554 -5.99 11.72 31.82
CA MET A 554 -6.58 10.66 32.64
C MET A 554 -6.34 9.28 32.05
N GLU A 555 -6.16 8.29 32.92
CA GLU A 555 -6.23 6.87 32.58
C GLU A 555 -7.40 6.25 33.31
N PHE A 556 -8.18 5.42 32.61
CA PHE A 556 -9.22 4.61 33.24
C PHE A 556 -8.70 3.20 33.49
N HIS A 557 -9.24 2.58 34.53
CA HIS A 557 -9.03 1.17 34.82
C HIS A 557 -10.36 0.41 34.84
N ASP A 558 -10.30 -0.89 34.55
CA ASP A 558 -11.47 -1.75 34.62
C ASP A 558 -12.07 -1.76 36.04
N GLY A 559 -13.39 -1.59 36.11
CA GLY A 559 -14.13 -1.54 37.38
C GLY A 559 -14.20 -0.15 38.04
N GLU A 560 -13.57 0.87 37.47
CA GLU A 560 -13.70 2.25 37.95
C GLU A 560 -15.09 2.85 37.66
N THR A 561 -15.35 4.04 38.22
CA THR A 561 -16.56 4.81 37.91
C THR A 561 -16.26 6.24 37.55
N ILE A 562 -16.92 6.77 36.52
CA ILE A 562 -16.89 8.19 36.16
C ILE A 562 -18.21 8.88 36.46
N GLY A 563 -18.18 10.16 36.78
CA GLY A 563 -19.38 10.97 36.99
C GLY A 563 -19.12 12.45 36.87
N PHE A 564 -20.09 13.17 36.31
CA PHE A 564 -20.08 14.64 36.19
C PHE A 564 -20.61 15.35 37.45
N SER A 565 -20.84 14.60 38.52
CA SER A 565 -21.25 15.11 39.84
C SER A 565 -20.90 14.07 40.93
N GLU A 566 -20.81 14.49 42.19
CA GLU A 566 -20.52 13.60 43.34
C GLU A 566 -21.47 12.40 43.47
N HIS A 567 -22.68 12.52 42.92
CA HIS A 567 -23.73 11.50 43.01
C HIS A 567 -23.83 10.60 41.78
N GLN A 568 -23.17 10.95 40.67
CA GLN A 568 -23.18 10.14 39.47
C GLN A 568 -21.99 9.18 39.51
N LYS A 569 -22.27 7.88 39.38
CA LYS A 569 -21.25 6.83 39.25
C LYS A 569 -21.64 5.94 38.10
N LEU A 570 -20.99 6.15 36.96
CA LEU A 570 -21.15 5.34 35.76
C LEU A 570 -20.02 4.32 35.75
N PRO A 571 -20.31 3.01 35.85
CA PRO A 571 -19.27 2.00 35.84
C PRO A 571 -18.56 1.98 34.48
N ILE A 572 -17.26 1.75 34.54
CA ILE A 572 -16.37 1.57 33.40
C ILE A 572 -15.99 0.09 33.35
N THR A 573 -16.14 -0.53 32.19
CA THR A 573 -15.76 -1.94 31.99
C THR A 573 -14.86 -2.05 30.77
N LEU A 574 -13.73 -2.72 30.91
CA LEU A 574 -12.84 -3.02 29.79
C LEU A 574 -13.29 -4.32 29.12
N SER A 575 -13.67 -4.26 27.84
CA SER A 575 -14.07 -5.45 27.07
C SER A 575 -13.66 -5.30 25.61
N ALA A 576 -13.83 -6.37 24.83
CA ALA A 576 -13.67 -6.29 23.37
C ALA A 576 -14.57 -5.18 22.79
N GLY A 577 -14.04 -4.51 21.78
CA GLY A 577 -14.75 -3.49 21.03
C GLY A 577 -15.98 -4.07 20.32
N VAL A 578 -17.02 -3.25 20.16
CA VAL A 578 -18.21 -3.63 19.37
C VAL A 578 -18.23 -2.87 18.05
N ALA A 579 -17.88 -1.58 18.08
CA ALA A 579 -17.79 -0.72 16.90
C ALA A 579 -16.37 -0.29 16.54
N VAL A 580 -15.38 -0.60 17.39
CA VAL A 580 -13.96 -0.30 17.18
C VAL A 580 -13.14 -1.57 17.40
N ASP A 581 -11.97 -1.64 16.78
CA ASP A 581 -11.07 -2.79 16.91
C ASP A 581 -10.43 -2.87 18.30
N GLY A 582 -10.02 -4.08 18.71
CA GLY A 582 -9.31 -4.29 19.97
C GLY A 582 -10.18 -4.19 21.22
N MET A 583 -9.65 -3.57 22.28
CA MET A 583 -10.30 -3.46 23.59
C MET A 583 -10.72 -2.01 23.84
N SER A 584 -11.94 -1.80 24.33
CA SER A 584 -12.49 -0.46 24.62
C SER A 584 -13.15 -0.39 26.00
N PHE A 585 -13.22 0.83 26.54
CA PHE A 585 -13.94 1.10 27.78
C PHE A 585 -15.43 1.29 27.50
N LYS A 586 -16.25 0.44 28.11
CA LYS A 586 -17.71 0.55 28.07
C LYS A 586 -18.19 1.40 29.23
N ILE A 587 -18.96 2.44 28.93
CA ILE A 587 -19.57 3.28 29.96
C ILE A 587 -21.10 3.20 29.84
N SER A 588 -21.75 2.71 30.89
CA SER A 588 -23.22 2.61 30.89
C SER A 588 -23.85 3.99 31.09
N TYR A 589 -24.20 4.67 30.01
CA TYR A 589 -24.89 5.96 30.04
C TYR A 589 -26.38 5.81 29.70
N ARG A 590 -27.25 5.88 30.71
CA ARG A 590 -28.71 5.80 30.56
C ARG A 590 -29.41 6.88 31.39
N LYS A 591 -30.50 7.42 30.87
CA LYS A 591 -31.40 8.28 31.62
C LYS A 591 -32.20 7.43 32.60
N LYS A 592 -32.03 7.65 33.91
CA LYS A 592 -32.87 7.02 34.93
C LYS A 592 -34.33 7.42 34.70
N PRO A 593 -35.30 6.50 34.79
CA PRO A 593 -36.71 6.87 34.74
C PRO A 593 -36.99 7.84 35.89
N VAL A 594 -37.65 8.96 35.58
CA VAL A 594 -38.08 9.93 36.59
C VAL A 594 -39.11 9.24 37.47
N THR A 595 -38.71 8.79 38.67
CA THR A 595 -39.67 8.43 39.70
C THR A 595 -40.37 9.70 40.12
N LYS A 596 -41.62 9.89 39.67
CA LYS A 596 -42.53 10.85 40.28
C LYS A 596 -42.64 10.47 41.75
N SER A 597 -42.05 11.28 42.63
CA SER A 597 -42.35 11.25 44.06
C SER A 597 -43.85 11.39 44.22
N LYS A 598 -44.49 10.40 44.88
CA LYS A 598 -45.86 10.53 45.37
C LYS A 598 -45.92 11.52 46.51
#